data_AF-A0A9N8ZX54-F1
#
_entry.id   AF-A0A9N8ZX54-F1
#
_cell.length_a   1.000
_cell.length_b   1.000
_cell.length_c   1.000
_cell.angle_alpha   90.00
_cell.angle_beta   90.00
_cell.angle_gamma   90.00
#
_symmetry.space_group_name_H-M   'P 1'
#
loop_
_entity.id
_entity.type
_entity.pdbx_description
1 polymer ?
#
loop_
_entity_poly.entity_id
_entity_poly.type
_entity_poly.pdbx_seq_one_letter_code
_entity_poly.pdbx_strand_id
1 'polypeptide(L)'
;VLALKNIDVLRVFLIGDLVAAATMPSVMLGLADSLYFLNWFDSLIGSISGLLGIFIFGTIFYGNAKDGINLLQLPDGLYVDDYSVLGAFIVAPVAAVLMTFGSFAARTGILYAWAKYKREEFKFPEKKPLDSRKYAGEEFTMAVEDSLQKDIIISDTTANTTNVPSSSNLIK
;
A
#
# COMPACT_ATOMS: atom_id res chain seq x y z
N VAL A 1 -18.29 -34.93 -23.19
CA VAL A 1 -17.92 -35.51 -21.88
C VAL A 1 -16.55 -34.96 -21.47
N LEU A 2 -16.55 -33.76 -20.89
CA LEU A 2 -15.41 -33.17 -20.16
C LEU A 2 -15.83 -32.75 -18.73
N ALA A 3 -17.11 -32.92 -18.38
CA ALA A 3 -17.73 -32.46 -17.13
C ALA A 3 -17.44 -33.36 -15.90
N LEU A 4 -16.64 -34.41 -16.05
CA LEU A 4 -16.36 -35.39 -14.98
C LEU A 4 -14.87 -35.55 -14.67
N LYS A 5 -14.02 -34.59 -15.07
CA LYS A 5 -12.57 -34.67 -14.82
C LYS A 5 -12.07 -33.47 -13.99
N ASN A 6 -12.19 -33.64 -12.68
CA ASN A 6 -11.06 -33.61 -11.72
C ASN A 6 -10.46 -32.30 -11.19
N ILE A 7 -11.00 -31.12 -11.45
CA ILE A 7 -10.91 -29.96 -10.54
C ILE A 7 -11.81 -28.88 -11.14
N ASP A 8 -12.72 -28.33 -10.33
CA ASP A 8 -13.61 -27.28 -10.81
C ASP A 8 -12.80 -26.00 -11.04
N VAL A 9 -12.84 -25.44 -12.25
CA VAL A 9 -12.14 -24.20 -12.61
C VAL A 9 -12.58 -23.05 -11.68
N LEU A 10 -13.86 -23.05 -11.28
CA LEU A 10 -14.43 -22.07 -10.37
C LEU A 10 -13.77 -22.11 -8.99
N ARG A 11 -13.44 -23.31 -8.49
CA ARG A 11 -12.75 -23.46 -7.20
C ARG A 11 -11.37 -22.83 -7.23
N VAL A 12 -10.58 -23.12 -8.27
CA VAL A 12 -9.21 -22.60 -8.35
C VAL A 12 -9.24 -21.07 -8.41
N PHE A 13 -10.19 -20.52 -9.16
CA PHE A 13 -10.43 -19.08 -9.19
C PHE A 13 -10.82 -18.53 -7.83
N LEU A 14 -11.74 -19.19 -7.12
CA LEU A 14 -12.22 -18.73 -5.82
C LEU A 14 -11.15 -18.80 -4.72
N ILE A 15 -10.29 -19.83 -4.73
CA ILE A 15 -9.13 -19.89 -3.82
C ILE A 15 -8.17 -18.74 -4.12
N GLY A 16 -7.92 -18.46 -5.41
CA GLY A 16 -7.10 -17.32 -5.83
C GLY A 16 -7.70 -15.98 -5.40
N ASP A 17 -9.01 -15.80 -5.57
CA ASP A 17 -9.74 -14.59 -5.18
C ASP A 17 -9.76 -14.42 -3.66
N LEU A 18 -9.92 -15.50 -2.89
CA LEU A 18 -9.85 -15.47 -1.44
C LEU A 18 -8.47 -15.03 -0.94
N VAL A 19 -7.39 -15.56 -1.54
CA VAL A 19 -6.02 -15.14 -1.21
C VAL A 19 -5.78 -13.69 -1.62
N ALA A 20 -6.31 -13.25 -2.76
CA ALA A 20 -6.25 -11.86 -3.19
C ALA A 20 -7.01 -10.94 -2.22
N ALA A 21 -8.23 -11.28 -1.83
CA ALA A 21 -9.03 -10.55 -0.85
C ALA A 21 -8.37 -10.46 0.53
N ALA A 22 -7.63 -11.50 0.94
CA ALA A 22 -6.88 -11.52 2.19
C ALA A 22 -5.63 -10.62 2.19
N THR A 23 -4.99 -10.43 1.03
CA THR A 23 -3.67 -9.78 0.93
C THR A 23 -3.74 -8.37 0.34
N MET A 24 -4.60 -8.14 -0.65
CA MET A 24 -4.71 -6.85 -1.34
C MET A 24 -5.00 -5.66 -0.40
N PRO A 25 -5.94 -5.73 0.56
CA PRO A 25 -6.24 -4.59 1.43
C PRO A 25 -5.02 -4.16 2.26
N SER A 26 -4.28 -5.12 2.81
CA SER A 26 -3.08 -4.83 3.59
C SER A 26 -1.96 -4.25 2.72
N VAL A 27 -1.75 -4.79 1.52
CA VAL A 27 -0.76 -4.27 0.55
C VAL A 27 -1.10 -2.85 0.11
N MET A 28 -2.38 -2.58 -0.19
CA MET A 28 -2.84 -1.23 -0.56
C MET A 28 -2.58 -0.22 0.56
N LEU A 29 -2.83 -0.59 1.83
CA LEU A 29 -2.58 0.28 2.98
C LEU A 29 -1.08 0.56 3.19
N GLY A 30 -0.22 -0.44 2.95
CA GLY A 30 1.24 -0.29 3.10
C GLY A 30 1.91 0.52 2.00
N LEU A 31 1.31 0.54 0.81
CA LEU A 31 1.83 1.27 -0.34
C LEU A 31 1.23 2.68 -0.47
N ALA A 32 0.20 3.00 0.30
CA ALA A 32 -0.43 4.31 0.28
C ALA A 32 0.54 5.38 0.83
N ASP A 33 1.02 6.26 -0.06
CA ASP A 33 1.89 7.40 0.27
C ASP A 33 1.25 8.38 1.28
N SER A 34 -0.08 8.32 1.45
CA SER A 34 -0.81 9.07 2.48
C SER A 34 -0.61 8.52 3.89
N LEU A 35 -0.23 7.25 4.04
CA LEU A 35 0.01 6.57 5.31
C LEU A 35 1.52 6.36 5.50
N TYR A 36 2.29 7.47 5.50
CA TYR A 36 3.76 7.49 5.65
C TYR A 36 4.29 6.78 6.92
N PHE A 37 3.39 6.45 7.85
CA PHE A 37 3.69 5.74 9.09
C PHE A 37 3.56 4.22 8.96
N LEU A 38 2.84 3.69 7.96
CA LEU A 38 2.82 2.27 7.63
C LEU A 38 4.05 1.92 6.78
N ASN A 39 4.77 0.88 7.17
CA ASN A 39 5.87 0.36 6.35
C ASN A 39 5.42 -0.87 5.56
N TRP A 40 6.20 -1.21 4.51
CA TRP A 40 6.03 -2.45 3.76
C TRP A 40 6.01 -3.69 4.67
N PHE A 41 6.75 -3.65 5.78
CA PHE A 41 6.80 -4.73 6.76
C PHE A 41 5.49 -4.89 7.54
N ASP A 42 4.87 -3.79 7.97
CA ASP A 42 3.58 -3.81 8.68
C ASP A 42 2.47 -4.36 7.75
N SER A 43 2.56 -4.01 6.47
CA SER A 43 1.70 -4.53 5.42
C SER A 43 1.92 -6.02 5.14
N LEU A 44 3.17 -6.50 5.17
CA LEU A 44 3.47 -7.93 5.03
C LEU A 44 2.89 -8.74 6.20
N ILE A 45 3.03 -8.24 7.43
CA ILE A 45 2.42 -8.85 8.63
C ILE A 45 0.90 -8.90 8.49
N GLY A 46 0.28 -7.81 8.02
CA GLY A 46 -1.17 -7.78 7.78
C GLY A 46 -1.62 -8.81 6.74
N SER A 47 -0.86 -8.97 5.65
CA SER A 47 -1.17 -9.95 4.59
C SER A 47 -1.09 -11.39 5.10
N ILE A 48 -0.08 -11.72 5.91
CA ILE A 48 0.03 -13.05 6.54
C ILE A 48 -1.10 -13.27 7.54
N SER A 49 -1.46 -12.23 8.29
CA SER A 49 -2.56 -12.29 9.24
C SER A 49 -3.94 -12.45 8.58
N GLY A 50 -4.13 -11.98 7.35
CA GLY A 50 -5.36 -12.23 6.58
C GLY A 50 -5.59 -13.72 6.36
N LEU A 51 -4.56 -14.45 5.91
CA LEU A 51 -4.63 -15.91 5.74
C LEU A 51 -4.81 -16.64 7.08
N LEU A 52 -4.07 -16.20 8.11
CA LEU A 52 -4.16 -16.77 9.44
C LEU A 52 -5.53 -16.50 10.11
N GLY A 53 -6.16 -15.37 9.79
CA GLY A 53 -7.50 -14.99 10.25
C GLY A 53 -8.58 -15.88 9.65
N ILE A 54 -8.47 -16.24 8.36
CA ILE A 54 -9.37 -17.21 7.74
C ILE A 54 -9.23 -18.57 8.44
N PHE A 55 -7.99 -18.99 8.71
CA PHE A 55 -7.73 -20.23 9.42
C PHE A 55 -8.34 -20.23 10.83
N ILE A 56 -8.12 -19.18 11.63
CA ILE A 56 -8.65 -19.11 13.00
C ILE A 56 -10.19 -19.10 13.00
N PHE A 57 -10.81 -18.35 12.09
CA PHE A 57 -12.26 -18.33 11.94
C PHE A 57 -12.79 -19.71 11.54
N GLY A 58 -12.11 -20.39 10.60
CA GLY A 58 -12.48 -21.74 10.19
C GLY A 58 -12.37 -22.77 11.32
N THR A 59 -11.33 -22.66 12.16
CA THR A 59 -11.21 -23.54 13.34
C THR A 59 -12.31 -23.31 14.38
N ILE A 60 -12.76 -22.07 14.56
CA ILE A 60 -13.86 -21.74 15.48
C ILE A 60 -15.21 -22.20 14.91
N PHE A 61 -15.43 -22.02 13.61
CA PHE A 61 -16.70 -22.35 12.97
C PHE A 61 -16.96 -23.86 12.90
N TYR A 62 -15.94 -24.66 12.56
CA TYR A 62 -16.06 -26.13 12.46
C TYR A 62 -15.68 -26.86 13.76
N GLY A 63 -15.09 -26.16 14.74
CA GLY A 63 -14.63 -26.77 16.00
C GLY A 63 -13.44 -27.72 15.85
N ASN A 64 -12.84 -27.82 14.66
CA ASN A 64 -11.73 -28.72 14.36
C ASN A 64 -10.71 -28.05 13.43
N ALA A 65 -9.41 -28.20 13.75
CA ALA A 65 -8.32 -27.59 12.99
C ALA A 65 -8.17 -28.15 11.58
N LYS A 66 -8.55 -29.42 11.37
CA LYS A 66 -8.51 -30.06 10.05
C LYS A 66 -9.54 -29.46 9.09
N ASP A 67 -10.73 -29.17 9.59
CA ASP A 67 -11.82 -28.62 8.77
C ASP A 67 -11.62 -27.11 8.53
N GLY A 68 -10.91 -26.42 9.43
CA GLY A 68 -10.50 -25.02 9.24
C GLY A 68 -9.50 -24.79 8.09
N ILE A 69 -8.55 -25.72 7.86
CA ILE A 69 -7.70 -25.68 6.64
C ILE A 69 -8.50 -26.08 5.40
N ASN A 70 -9.39 -27.06 5.52
CA ASN A 70 -10.25 -27.46 4.40
C ASN A 70 -11.14 -26.30 3.93
N LEU A 71 -11.67 -25.48 4.83
CA LEU A 71 -12.38 -24.24 4.48
C LEU A 71 -11.58 -23.30 3.59
N LEU A 72 -10.27 -23.21 3.81
CA LEU A 72 -9.36 -22.37 3.02
C LEU A 72 -9.17 -22.93 1.60
N GLN A 73 -9.34 -24.25 1.44
CA GLN A 73 -9.36 -24.96 0.15
C GLN A 73 -10.75 -25.11 -0.48
N LEU A 74 -11.83 -24.76 0.24
CA LEU A 74 -13.23 -24.94 -0.15
C LEU A 74 -13.50 -26.31 -0.81
N PRO A 75 -13.68 -27.40 -0.04
CA PRO A 75 -13.92 -28.77 -0.51
C PRO A 75 -15.11 -28.93 -1.48
N ASP A 76 -16.07 -28.00 -1.51
CA ASP A 76 -17.26 -28.09 -2.37
C ASP A 76 -17.56 -26.78 -3.15
N GLY A 77 -16.62 -25.83 -3.19
CA GLY A 77 -16.80 -24.56 -3.90
C GLY A 77 -17.81 -23.62 -3.23
N LEU A 78 -18.47 -22.75 -4.00
CA LEU A 78 -19.49 -21.81 -3.50
C LEU A 78 -20.84 -22.50 -3.19
N TYR A 79 -20.99 -23.78 -3.53
CA TYR A 79 -22.25 -24.55 -3.44
C TYR A 79 -22.34 -25.39 -2.17
N VAL A 80 -21.76 -24.91 -1.07
CA VAL A 80 -21.93 -25.55 0.25
C VAL A 80 -23.14 -24.89 0.90
N ASP A 81 -24.03 -25.69 1.51
CA ASP A 81 -25.18 -25.19 2.29
C ASP A 81 -24.75 -24.33 3.52
N ASP A 82 -23.46 -24.26 3.82
CA ASP A 82 -22.90 -23.56 4.97
C ASP A 82 -22.40 -22.14 4.63
N TYR A 83 -22.79 -21.17 5.46
CA TYR A 83 -22.37 -19.75 5.38
C TYR A 83 -20.86 -19.51 5.64
N SER A 84 -20.08 -20.56 5.85
CA SER A 84 -18.66 -20.51 6.19
C SER A 84 -17.80 -19.82 5.14
N VAL A 85 -18.13 -20.03 3.86
CA VAL A 85 -17.40 -19.44 2.72
C VAL A 85 -17.57 -17.93 2.70
N LEU A 86 -18.80 -17.45 2.90
CA LEU A 86 -19.10 -16.02 2.99
C LEU A 86 -18.41 -15.39 4.22
N GLY A 87 -18.39 -16.10 5.34
CA GLY A 87 -17.66 -15.68 6.54
C GLY A 87 -16.16 -15.52 6.28
N ALA A 88 -15.54 -16.47 5.58
CA ALA A 88 -14.13 -16.41 5.21
C ALA A 88 -13.79 -15.17 4.36
N PHE A 89 -14.64 -14.84 3.39
CA PHE A 89 -14.47 -13.65 2.53
C PHE A 89 -14.60 -12.32 3.28
N ILE A 90 -15.36 -12.27 4.38
CA ILE A 90 -15.49 -11.07 5.22
C ILE A 90 -14.35 -10.99 6.23
N VAL A 91 -13.99 -12.12 6.85
CA VAL A 91 -12.93 -12.18 7.85
C VAL A 91 -11.56 -11.92 7.22
N ALA A 92 -11.32 -12.41 6.01
CA ALA A 92 -10.06 -12.22 5.29
C ALA A 92 -9.57 -10.75 5.25
N PRO A 93 -10.32 -9.80 4.65
CA PRO A 93 -9.92 -8.39 4.60
C PRO A 93 -9.95 -7.72 5.97
N VAL A 94 -10.89 -8.08 6.84
CA VAL A 94 -11.01 -7.48 8.18
C VAL A 94 -9.80 -7.85 9.05
N ALA A 95 -9.41 -9.11 9.07
CA ALA A 95 -8.25 -9.60 9.81
C ALA A 95 -6.97 -8.97 9.27
N ALA A 96 -6.84 -8.86 7.94
CA ALA A 96 -5.69 -8.21 7.32
C ALA A 96 -5.55 -6.76 7.79
N VAL A 97 -6.59 -5.93 7.63
CA VAL A 97 -6.56 -4.51 7.99
C VAL A 97 -6.34 -4.30 9.50
N LEU A 98 -7.05 -5.05 10.35
CA LEU A 98 -6.91 -4.94 11.80
C LEU A 98 -5.49 -5.25 12.24
N MET A 99 -4.86 -6.27 11.65
CA MET A 99 -3.51 -6.64 12.03
C MET A 99 -2.45 -5.71 11.43
N THR A 100 -2.68 -5.12 10.26
CA THR A 100 -1.81 -4.04 9.74
C THR A 100 -1.77 -2.86 10.70
N PHE A 101 -2.94 -2.40 11.17
CA PHE A 101 -3.02 -1.35 12.21
C PHE A 101 -2.44 -1.82 13.55
N GLY A 102 -2.65 -3.08 13.91
CA GLY A 102 -2.07 -3.70 15.11
C GLY A 102 -0.55 -3.70 15.09
N SER A 103 0.08 -4.01 13.95
CA SER A 103 1.54 -3.96 13.79
C SER A 103 2.07 -2.54 13.94
N PHE A 104 1.42 -1.58 13.31
CA PHE A 104 1.78 -0.17 13.44
C PHE A 104 1.66 0.33 14.90
N ALA A 105 0.56 -0.02 15.58
CA ALA A 105 0.33 0.32 16.98
C ALA A 105 1.36 -0.35 17.90
N ALA A 106 1.69 -1.62 17.66
CA ALA A 106 2.71 -2.35 18.40
C ALA A 106 4.09 -1.70 18.24
N ARG A 107 4.49 -1.36 17.01
CA ARG A 107 5.75 -0.67 16.75
C ARG A 107 5.81 0.69 17.44
N THR A 108 4.76 1.51 17.29
CA THR A 108 4.69 2.83 17.93
C THR A 108 4.70 2.71 19.46
N GLY A 109 4.00 1.71 19.99
CA GLY A 109 3.98 1.40 21.42
C GLY A 109 5.36 0.96 21.96
N ILE A 110 6.10 0.15 21.19
CA ILE A 110 7.47 -0.25 21.55
C ILE A 110 8.40 0.97 21.55
N LEU A 111 8.32 1.83 20.53
CA LEU A 111 9.12 3.06 20.49
C LEU A 111 8.77 3.99 21.67
N TYR A 112 7.48 4.13 22.00
CA TYR A 112 7.03 4.91 23.15
C TYR A 112 7.54 4.32 24.48
N ALA A 113 7.43 3.02 24.67
CA ALA A 113 7.92 2.33 25.87
C ALA A 113 9.45 2.45 26.00
N TRP A 114 10.18 2.34 24.88
CA TRP A 114 11.63 2.44 24.87
C TRP A 114 12.13 3.87 25.10
N ALA A 115 11.44 4.87 24.54
CA ALA A 115 11.70 6.29 24.81
C ALA A 115 11.44 6.64 26.28
N LYS A 116 10.36 6.10 26.88
CA LYS A 116 10.08 6.26 28.31
C LYS A 116 11.14 5.62 29.21
N TYR A 117 11.72 4.49 28.78
CA TYR A 117 12.82 3.84 29.49
C TYR A 117 14.14 4.61 29.37
N LYS A 118 14.44 5.18 28.19
CA LYS A 118 15.69 5.92 27.92
C LYS A 118 15.64 7.42 28.23
N ARG A 119 14.46 7.98 28.59
CA ARG A 119 14.22 9.43 28.78
C ARG A 119 14.60 10.28 27.56
N GLU A 120 14.45 9.72 26.36
CA GLU A 120 14.65 10.45 25.10
C GLU A 120 13.30 10.93 24.54
N GLU A 121 13.29 12.05 23.82
CA GLU A 121 12.09 12.59 23.19
C GLU A 121 11.56 11.65 22.12
N PHE A 122 10.26 11.34 22.19
CA PHE A 122 9.58 10.48 21.22
C PHE A 122 9.57 11.14 19.84
N LYS A 123 10.37 10.62 18.92
CA LYS A 123 10.32 11.00 17.50
C LYS A 123 9.31 10.13 16.76
N PHE A 124 8.16 10.71 16.44
CA PHE A 124 7.19 10.11 15.51
C PHE A 124 7.85 9.94 14.13
N PRO A 125 7.55 8.87 13.37
CA PRO A 125 8.11 8.69 12.03
C PRO A 125 7.80 9.91 11.14
N GLU A 126 8.85 10.64 10.77
CA GLU A 126 8.77 11.83 9.93
C GLU A 126 8.71 11.42 8.46
N LYS A 127 7.86 12.09 7.68
CA LYS A 127 7.73 11.86 6.23
C LYS A 127 9.07 12.14 5.57
N LYS A 128 9.77 11.11 5.08
CA LYS A 128 10.98 11.32 4.26
C LYS A 128 10.56 12.08 3.00
N PRO A 129 11.11 13.27 2.71
CA PRO A 129 10.84 13.94 1.44
C PRO A 129 11.37 13.04 0.32
N LEU A 130 10.48 12.62 -0.57
CA LEU A 130 10.87 11.91 -1.78
C LEU A 130 11.49 12.95 -2.72
N ASP A 131 12.83 13.05 -2.71
CA ASP A 131 13.55 13.85 -3.71
C ASP A 131 13.63 13.04 -5.01
N SER A 132 12.61 13.22 -5.86
CA SER A 132 12.50 12.55 -7.16
C SER A 132 13.71 12.83 -8.07
N ARG A 133 14.48 13.90 -7.82
CA ARG A 133 15.70 14.22 -8.57
C ARG A 133 16.83 13.24 -8.34
N LYS A 134 16.85 12.56 -7.18
CA LYS A 134 17.91 11.60 -6.84
C LYS A 134 17.79 10.27 -7.60
N TYR A 135 16.61 9.96 -8.11
CA TYR A 135 16.32 8.69 -8.81
C TYR A 135 15.91 8.89 -10.27
N ALA A 136 15.77 10.13 -10.73
CA ALA A 136 15.64 10.42 -12.14
C ALA A 136 16.98 10.10 -12.81
N GLY A 137 16.98 9.25 -13.84
CA GLY A 137 18.19 8.94 -14.60
C GLY A 137 18.88 10.22 -15.08
N GLU A 138 20.19 10.16 -15.31
CA GLU A 138 21.02 11.33 -15.65
C GLU A 138 20.44 12.17 -16.81
N GLU A 139 19.75 11.54 -17.75
CA GLU A 139 19.02 12.16 -18.86
C GLU A 139 17.94 13.16 -18.41
N PHE A 140 17.15 12.82 -17.39
CA PHE A 140 16.07 13.70 -16.91
C PHE A 140 16.61 14.83 -16.02
N THR A 141 17.71 14.58 -15.30
CA THR A 141 18.40 15.59 -14.48
C THR A 141 19.01 16.68 -15.38
N MET A 142 19.62 16.29 -16.50
CA MET A 142 20.15 17.25 -17.48
C MET A 142 19.04 18.04 -18.18
N ALA A 143 17.91 17.40 -18.51
CA ALA A 143 16.75 18.09 -19.11
C ALA A 143 16.11 19.11 -18.15
N VAL A 144 16.04 18.80 -16.85
CA VAL A 144 15.56 19.75 -15.83
C VAL A 144 16.55 20.89 -15.62
N GLU A 145 17.85 20.63 -15.59
CA GLU A 145 18.88 21.68 -15.45
C GLU A 145 18.88 22.64 -16.65
N ASP A 146 18.77 22.13 -17.88
CA ASP A 146 18.66 22.94 -19.10
C ASP A 146 17.38 23.80 -19.10
N SER A 147 16.28 23.25 -18.59
CA SER A 147 15.01 23.97 -18.44
C SER A 147 15.12 25.11 -17.42
N LEU A 148 15.77 24.88 -16.27
CA LEU A 148 16.00 25.89 -15.25
C LEU A 148 16.98 26.98 -15.73
N GLN A 149 18.03 26.62 -16.47
CA GLN A 149 18.97 27.58 -17.02
C GLN A 149 18.33 28.46 -18.09
N LYS A 150 17.41 27.90 -18.89
CA LYS A 150 16.63 28.65 -19.88
C LYS A 150 15.66 29.63 -19.24
N ASP A 151 14.99 29.25 -18.16
CA ASP A 151 14.10 30.16 -17.41
C ASP A 151 14.88 31.32 -16.74
N ILE A 152 16.08 31.04 -16.20
CA ILE A 152 16.96 32.09 -15.66
C ILE A 152 17.36 33.08 -16.76
N ILE A 153 17.79 32.59 -17.94
CA ILE A 153 18.19 33.45 -19.06
C ILE A 153 17.01 34.30 -19.60
N ILE A 154 15.79 33.75 -19.61
CA ILE A 154 14.59 34.50 -20.04
C ILE A 154 14.22 35.58 -19.00
N SER A 155 14.43 35.32 -17.70
CA SER A 155 14.19 36.30 -16.64
C SER A 155 15.18 37.48 -16.68
N ASP A 156 16.46 37.23 -16.97
CA ASP A 156 17.47 38.30 -17.13
C ASP A 156 17.26 39.11 -18.42
N THR A 157 16.78 38.46 -19.49
CA THR A 157 16.48 39.13 -20.77
C THR A 157 15.25 40.04 -20.67
N THR A 158 14.26 39.66 -19.85
CA THR A 158 13.06 40.48 -19.61
C THR A 158 13.32 41.64 -18.64
N ALA A 159 14.24 41.50 -17.68
CA ALA A 159 14.66 42.61 -16.81
C ALA A 159 15.46 43.69 -17.55
N ASN A 160 16.14 43.35 -18.66
CA ASN A 160 16.95 44.30 -19.42
C ASN A 160 16.15 45.07 -20.50
N THR A 161 14.94 44.64 -20.84
CA THR A 161 14.09 45.32 -21.83
C THR A 161 13.19 46.42 -21.24
N THR A 162 13.09 46.54 -19.92
CA THR A 162 12.41 47.68 -19.27
C THR A 162 13.27 48.95 -19.20
N ASN A 163 14.53 48.90 -19.64
CA ASN A 163 15.43 50.06 -19.77
C ASN A 163 15.66 50.49 -21.23
N VAL A 164 14.66 50.32 -22.10
CA VAL A 164 14.67 50.97 -23.42
C VAL A 164 14.20 52.43 -23.24
N PRO A 165 15.04 53.45 -23.49
CA PRO A 165 14.58 54.82 -23.49
C PRO A 165 13.54 55.00 -24.59
N SER A 166 12.35 55.47 -24.21
CA SER A 166 11.27 55.86 -25.13
C SER A 166 11.75 56.97 -26.07
N SER A 167 12.28 56.60 -27.23
CA SER A 167 12.63 57.49 -28.32
C SER A 167 11.43 57.69 -29.25
N SER A 168 10.43 58.44 -28.80
CA SER A 168 9.45 59.08 -29.69
C SER A 168 9.94 60.48 -30.03
N ASN A 169 10.81 60.57 -31.03
CA ASN A 169 11.11 61.83 -31.72
C ASN A 169 10.09 62.04 -32.84
N LEU A 170 9.53 63.26 -32.89
CA LEU A 170 9.30 64.05 -34.11
C LEU A 170 8.42 63.45 -35.23
N ILE A 171 7.17 63.90 -35.33
CA ILE A 171 6.59 64.38 -36.60
C ILE A 171 5.80 65.66 -36.31
N LYS A 172 6.03 66.64 -37.19
CA LYS A 172 5.49 68.01 -37.31
C LYS A 172 3.98 68.14 -37.16
#